data_AF-A0AAV0M4W5-F1
#
_entry.id   AF-A0AAV0M4W5-F1
#
_cell.length_a   1.000
_cell.length_b   1.000
_cell.length_c   1.000
_cell.angle_alpha   90.00
_cell.angle_beta   90.00
_cell.angle_gamma   90.00
#
_symmetry.space_group_name_H-M   'P 1'
#
loop_
_entity.id
_entity.type
_entity.pdbx_description
1 polymer ?
#
loop_
_entity_poly.entity_id
_entity_poly.type
_entity_poly.pdbx_seq_one_letter_code
_entity_poly.pdbx_strand_id
1 'polypeptide(L)'
;MTVSLIIFARKISFLSKYMAELGCEFEVYRNDELTVEELKRYTFYVCNMIIYLVRCESPRILEYVCKTVLELGPIVPLFCVCMGLQCFGEAFGGKIVRSPFGSMHGKSSPVYYDEKGKGLFTGLPKHGVQFHPESIITSEGKIIVQNFLKMIEEKEAESTN
;
A
#
# COMPACT_ATOMS: atom_id res chain seq x y z
N MET A 1 6.69 -16.52 10.88
CA MET A 1 6.90 -15.21 11.51
C MET A 1 5.57 -14.52 11.54
N THR A 2 5.18 -13.93 12.66
CA THR A 2 3.96 -13.11 12.71
C THR A 2 4.26 -11.82 11.96
N VAL A 3 3.63 -11.62 10.79
CA VAL A 3 3.81 -10.37 10.05
C VAL A 3 3.06 -9.28 10.81
N SER A 4 3.81 -8.43 11.51
CA SER A 4 3.31 -7.25 12.20
C SER A 4 3.44 -6.03 11.31
N LEU A 5 2.32 -5.36 11.01
CA LEU A 5 2.27 -4.27 10.03
C LEU A 5 1.42 -3.08 10.46
N ILE A 6 1.80 -1.90 9.97
CA ILE A 6 1.12 -0.63 10.27
C ILE A 6 0.26 -0.24 9.08
N ILE A 7 -1.02 0.06 9.33
CA ILE A 7 -1.97 0.54 8.32
C ILE A 7 -2.38 1.97 8.64
N PHE A 8 -2.03 2.90 7.76
CA PHE A 8 -2.51 4.27 7.83
C PHE A 8 -3.85 4.42 7.11
N ALA A 9 -4.92 4.63 7.87
CA ALA A 9 -6.27 4.79 7.33
C ALA A 9 -7.16 5.65 8.24
N ARG A 10 -8.13 6.36 7.64
CA ARG A 10 -9.11 7.17 8.40
C ARG A 10 -10.24 6.33 9.02
N LYS A 11 -10.52 5.16 8.45
CA LYS A 11 -11.47 4.14 8.91
C LYS A 11 -10.91 2.76 8.60
N ILE A 12 -11.33 1.74 9.36
CA ILE A 12 -11.06 0.34 9.03
C ILE A 12 -11.53 0.08 7.59
N SER A 13 -10.62 -0.47 6.79
CA SER A 13 -10.82 -0.68 5.36
C SER A 13 -11.07 -2.15 5.06
N PHE A 14 -11.53 -2.46 3.84
CA PHE A 14 -11.58 -3.85 3.36
C PHE A 14 -10.20 -4.50 3.33
N LEU A 15 -9.13 -3.71 3.15
CA LEU A 15 -7.78 -4.24 3.24
C LEU A 15 -7.47 -4.78 4.63
N SER A 16 -7.87 -4.05 5.68
CA SER A 16 -7.72 -4.52 7.07
C SER A 16 -8.46 -5.85 7.31
N LYS A 17 -9.63 -6.03 6.67
CA LYS A 17 -10.35 -7.31 6.70
C LYS A 17 -9.56 -8.42 6.01
N TYR A 18 -9.01 -8.19 4.81
CA TYR A 18 -8.19 -9.19 4.13
C TYR A 18 -6.95 -9.55 4.93
N MET A 19 -6.26 -8.57 5.53
CA MET A 19 -5.10 -8.82 6.38
C MET A 19 -5.46 -9.70 7.58
N ALA A 20 -6.58 -9.41 8.25
CA ALA A 20 -7.06 -10.23 9.36
C ALA A 20 -7.39 -11.66 8.93
N GLU A 21 -8.08 -11.83 7.79
CA GLU A 21 -8.41 -13.16 7.25
C GLU A 21 -7.19 -13.97 6.80
N LEU A 22 -6.06 -13.30 6.55
CA LEU A 22 -4.78 -13.92 6.22
C LEU A 22 -3.92 -14.19 7.47
N GLY A 23 -4.40 -13.82 8.66
CA GLY A 23 -3.71 -14.05 9.92
C GLY A 23 -2.60 -13.04 10.22
N CYS A 24 -2.57 -11.89 9.56
CA CYS A 24 -1.62 -10.83 9.86
C CYS A 24 -2.01 -10.08 11.15
N GLU A 25 -1.02 -9.74 11.97
CA GLU A 25 -1.20 -8.81 13.08
C GLU A 25 -0.97 -7.39 12.59
N PHE A 26 -1.86 -6.47 12.95
CA PHE A 26 -1.73 -5.10 12.47
C PHE A 26 -2.30 -4.05 13.42
N GLU A 27 -1.71 -2.88 13.32
CA GLU A 27 -2.16 -1.68 14.01
C GLU A 27 -2.63 -0.64 12.99
N VAL A 28 -3.76 0.00 13.29
CA VAL A 28 -4.36 1.01 12.40
C VAL A 28 -4.20 2.39 13.03
N TYR A 29 -3.50 3.27 12.33
CA TYR A 29 -3.24 4.65 12.76
C TYR A 29 -3.90 5.65 11.81
N ARG A 30 -4.27 6.81 12.34
CA ARG A 30 -4.62 7.97 11.50
C ARG A 30 -3.35 8.59 10.91
N ASN A 31 -3.56 9.33 9.83
CA ASN A 31 -2.53 9.80 8.88
C ASN A 31 -1.42 10.72 9.41
N ASP A 32 -1.12 10.83 10.68
CA ASP A 32 -0.14 11.78 11.22
C ASP A 32 -0.06 11.58 12.74
N GLU A 33 -0.61 10.46 13.21
CA GLU A 33 -0.67 10.07 14.60
C GLU A 33 0.70 9.61 15.11
N LEU A 34 1.55 9.16 14.18
CA LEU A 34 2.95 8.84 14.42
C LEU A 34 3.82 9.77 13.60
N THR A 35 4.91 10.27 14.18
CA THR A 35 5.97 10.96 13.44
C THR A 35 6.78 9.97 12.59
N VAL A 36 7.49 10.47 11.58
CA VAL A 36 8.37 9.61 10.74
C VAL A 36 9.47 8.97 11.60
N GLU A 37 9.94 9.69 12.60
CA GLU A 37 10.95 9.26 13.56
C GLU A 37 10.43 8.17 14.52
N GLU A 38 9.16 8.22 14.91
CA GLU A 38 8.49 7.15 15.65
C GLU A 38 8.27 5.93 14.76
N LEU A 39 7.81 6.12 13.52
CA LEU A 39 7.67 5.04 12.55
C LEU A 39 8.99 4.33 12.31
N LYS A 40 10.07 5.08 12.12
CA LYS A 40 11.42 4.53 11.92
C LYS A 40 11.85 3.63 13.08
N ARG A 41 11.51 4.02 14.32
CA ARG A 41 11.75 3.20 15.51
C ARG A 41 10.88 1.95 15.49
N TYR A 42 9.58 2.07 15.24
CA TYR A 42 8.68 0.93 15.13
C TYR A 42 9.11 -0.08 14.05
N THR A 43 9.52 0.38 12.88
CA THR A 43 9.98 -0.49 11.78
C THR A 43 11.28 -1.21 12.09
N PHE A 44 12.13 -0.62 12.94
CA PHE A 44 13.41 -1.24 13.29
C PHE A 44 13.26 -2.41 14.28
N TYR A 45 12.18 -2.42 15.07
CA TYR A 45 12.03 -3.37 16.19
C TYR A 45 10.83 -4.31 16.07
N VAL A 46 9.77 -3.91 15.38
CA VAL A 46 8.45 -4.56 15.50
C VAL A 46 7.72 -4.72 14.17
N CYS A 47 7.88 -3.76 13.25
CA CYS A 47 7.07 -3.66 12.05
C CYS A 47 7.87 -3.96 10.78
N ASN A 48 7.47 -5.01 10.06
CA ASN A 48 8.18 -5.43 8.85
C ASN A 48 7.54 -4.89 7.56
N MET A 49 6.44 -4.13 7.67
CA MET A 49 5.71 -3.60 6.52
C MET A 49 4.81 -2.42 6.88
N ILE A 50 4.81 -1.38 6.05
CA ILE A 50 3.88 -0.25 6.18
C ILE A 50 2.92 -0.21 4.99
N ILE A 51 1.64 -0.04 5.29
CA ILE A 51 0.58 0.16 4.31
C ILE A 51 0.02 1.58 4.41
N TYR A 52 0.02 2.27 3.27
CA TYR A 52 -0.61 3.57 3.14
C TYR A 52 -1.91 3.49 2.33
N LEU A 53 -3.04 3.60 3.03
CA LEU A 53 -4.40 3.75 2.48
C LEU A 53 -4.83 5.22 2.51
N VAL A 54 -3.88 6.12 2.28
CA VAL A 54 -4.03 7.55 2.54
C VAL A 54 -5.06 8.15 1.61
N ARG A 55 -6.01 8.91 2.15
CA ARG A 55 -6.61 10.04 1.43
C ARG A 55 -5.79 11.27 1.78
N CYS A 56 -5.14 11.86 0.77
CA CYS A 56 -4.39 13.09 0.97
C CYS A 56 -5.38 14.27 0.96
N GLU A 57 -5.88 14.62 2.15
CA GLU A 57 -6.88 15.68 2.31
C GLU A 57 -6.26 17.05 2.61
N SER A 58 -4.95 17.11 2.83
CA SER A 58 -4.22 18.34 3.19
C SER A 58 -2.76 18.28 2.73
N PRO A 59 -2.15 19.43 2.33
CA PRO A 59 -0.73 19.51 2.00
C PRO A 59 0.21 18.96 3.10
N ARG A 60 -0.18 19.10 4.38
CA ARG A 60 0.61 18.57 5.51
C ARG A 60 0.70 17.04 5.48
N ILE A 61 -0.39 16.37 5.12
CA ILE A 61 -0.43 14.90 5.00
C ILE A 61 0.39 14.45 3.79
N LEU A 62 0.36 15.23 2.70
CA LEU A 62 1.20 14.95 1.53
C LEU A 62 2.67 14.95 1.91
N GLU A 63 3.13 16.02 2.57
CA GLU A 63 4.52 16.17 3.01
C GLU A 63 4.95 15.03 3.94
N TYR A 64 4.10 14.66 4.90
CA TYR A 64 4.35 13.54 5.81
C TYR A 64 4.50 12.20 5.06
N VAL A 65 3.60 11.90 4.11
CA VAL A 65 3.67 10.66 3.33
C VAL A 65 4.89 10.66 2.42
N CYS A 66 5.19 11.78 1.76
CA CYS A 66 6.38 11.91 0.92
C CYS A 66 7.66 11.69 1.73
N LYS A 67 7.77 12.31 2.92
CA LYS A 67 8.90 12.10 3.83
C LYS A 67 9.02 10.63 4.23
N THR A 68 7.90 9.98 4.57
CA THR A 68 7.92 8.56 4.94
C THR A 68 8.33 7.67 3.77
N VAL A 69 7.82 7.92 2.56
CA VAL A 69 8.19 7.17 1.35
C VAL A 69 9.69 7.28 1.07
N LEU A 70 10.25 8.48 1.15
CA LEU A 70 11.66 8.72 0.87
C LEU A 70 12.59 8.14 1.94
N GLU A 71 12.24 8.27 3.21
CA GLU A 71 13.10 7.84 4.31
C GLU A 71 12.95 6.35 4.66
N LEU A 72 11.72 5.81 4.63
CA LEU A 72 11.44 4.44 5.03
C LEU A 72 11.29 3.48 3.85
N GLY A 73 10.92 3.95 2.66
CA GLY A 73 10.80 3.09 1.47
C GLY A 73 12.04 2.25 1.14
N PRO A 74 13.27 2.75 1.32
CA PRO A 74 14.49 1.94 1.16
C PRO A 74 14.71 0.89 2.27
N ILE A 75 14.04 1.05 3.42
CA ILE A 75 14.29 0.28 4.65
C ILE A 75 13.22 -0.79 4.85
N VAL A 76 11.95 -0.44 4.65
CA VAL A 76 10.79 -1.31 4.89
C VAL A 76 9.89 -1.34 3.64
N PRO A 77 9.36 -2.52 3.26
CA PRO A 77 8.36 -2.62 2.21
C PRO A 77 7.16 -1.68 2.45
N LEU A 78 6.86 -0.85 1.45
CA LEU A 78 5.72 0.07 1.43
C LEU A 78 4.67 -0.41 0.42
N PHE A 79 3.42 -0.54 0.87
CA PHE A 79 2.28 -0.80 -0.01
C PHE A 79 1.34 0.41 -0.05
N CYS A 80 1.27 1.09 -1.19
CA CYS A 80 0.49 2.31 -1.35
C CYS A 80 -0.74 2.06 -2.21
N VAL A 81 -1.92 2.50 -1.74
CA VAL A 81 -3.20 2.33 -2.46
C VAL A 81 -3.84 3.69 -2.74
N CYS A 82 -4.45 3.82 -3.92
CA CYS A 82 -5.21 5.01 -4.33
C CYS A 82 -4.36 6.29 -4.28
N MET A 83 -4.72 7.25 -3.42
CA MET A 83 -3.99 8.50 -3.26
C MET A 83 -2.59 8.29 -2.67
N GLY A 84 -2.35 7.21 -1.90
CA GLY A 84 -1.01 6.85 -1.45
C GLY A 84 -0.04 6.62 -2.63
N LEU A 85 -0.51 6.04 -3.73
CA LEU A 85 0.30 5.82 -4.93
C LEU A 85 0.64 7.13 -5.64
N GLN A 86 -0.27 8.12 -5.59
CA GLN A 86 0.00 9.45 -6.15
C GLN A 86 1.05 10.19 -5.32
N CYS A 87 0.92 10.15 -3.98
CA CYS A 87 1.94 10.70 -3.08
C CYS A 87 3.31 10.03 -3.33
N PHE A 88 3.32 8.72 -3.57
CA PHE A 88 4.54 7.99 -3.91
C PHE A 88 5.16 8.52 -5.21
N GLY A 89 4.37 8.65 -6.27
CA GLY A 89 4.85 9.23 -7.53
C GLY A 89 5.40 10.64 -7.37
N GLU A 90 4.72 11.49 -6.60
CA GLU A 90 5.14 12.85 -6.32
C GLU A 90 6.42 12.92 -5.48
N ALA A 91 6.59 12.04 -4.49
CA ALA A 91 7.79 11.94 -3.67
C ALA A 91 9.06 11.71 -4.52
N PHE A 92 8.93 10.98 -5.62
CA PHE A 92 10.02 10.75 -6.59
C PHE A 92 10.03 11.76 -7.76
N GLY A 93 9.35 12.90 -7.62
CA GLY A 93 9.35 13.98 -8.62
C GLY A 93 8.36 13.80 -9.78
N GLY A 94 7.46 12.82 -9.69
CA GLY A 94 6.36 12.63 -10.63
C GLY A 94 5.34 13.77 -10.52
N LYS A 95 4.69 14.10 -11.64
CA LYS A 95 3.63 15.12 -11.67
C LYS A 95 2.26 14.46 -11.63
N ILE A 96 1.47 14.79 -10.61
CA ILE A 96 0.08 14.37 -10.53
C ILE A 96 -0.79 15.38 -11.27
N VAL A 97 -1.29 14.99 -12.43
CA VAL A 97 -2.17 15.82 -13.26
C VAL A 97 -3.59 15.28 -13.26
N ARG A 98 -4.57 16.17 -13.44
CA ARG A 98 -5.96 15.74 -13.58
C ARG A 98 -6.13 14.93 -14.86
N SER A 99 -6.98 13.91 -14.79
CA SER A 99 -7.38 13.15 -15.97
C SER A 99 -8.05 14.07 -16.99
N PRO A 100 -7.69 13.99 -18.28
CA PRO A 100 -8.38 14.73 -19.34
C PRO A 100 -9.85 14.26 -19.52
N PHE A 101 -10.20 13.09 -18.96
CA PHE A 101 -11.53 12.50 -19.05
C PHE A 101 -12.45 12.88 -17.87
N GLY A 102 -12.01 13.78 -16.98
CA GLY A 102 -12.80 14.25 -15.83
C GLY A 102 -12.84 13.25 -14.66
N SER A 103 -13.86 13.40 -13.80
CA SER A 103 -14.03 12.52 -12.63
C SER A 103 -14.46 11.11 -13.05
N MET A 104 -13.70 10.11 -12.63
CA MET A 104 -13.96 8.70 -12.92
C MET A 104 -14.54 7.93 -11.73
N HIS A 105 -14.79 8.58 -10.59
CA HIS A 105 -15.35 7.96 -9.38
C HIS A 105 -16.60 7.11 -9.70
N GLY A 106 -16.65 5.88 -9.17
CA GLY A 106 -17.74 4.92 -9.40
C GLY A 106 -17.68 4.19 -10.75
N LYS A 107 -16.72 4.51 -11.62
CA LYS A 107 -16.51 3.81 -12.89
C LYS A 107 -15.48 2.71 -12.73
N SER A 108 -15.57 1.71 -13.60
CA SER A 108 -14.55 0.69 -13.77
C SER A 108 -13.70 0.96 -15.01
N SER A 109 -12.45 0.50 -14.99
CA SER A 109 -11.55 0.55 -16.14
C SER A 109 -10.76 -0.75 -16.23
N PRO A 110 -10.56 -1.30 -17.44
CA PRO A 110 -9.67 -2.43 -17.60
C PRO A 110 -8.23 -1.99 -17.31
N VAL A 111 -7.50 -2.81 -16.59
CA VAL A 111 -6.07 -2.63 -16.31
C VAL A 111 -5.35 -3.87 -16.81
N TYR A 112 -4.28 -3.64 -17.56
CA TYR A 112 -3.41 -4.69 -18.06
C TYR A 112 -2.07 -4.58 -17.33
N TYR A 113 -1.45 -5.72 -17.05
CA TYR A 113 -0.14 -5.77 -16.42
C TYR A 113 0.73 -6.80 -17.13
N ASP A 114 2.05 -6.60 -17.09
CA ASP A 114 3.00 -7.57 -17.58
C ASP A 114 3.38 -8.56 -16.48
N GLU A 115 3.46 -9.84 -16.82
CA GLU A 115 4.01 -10.87 -15.94
C GLU A 115 5.49 -11.03 -16.24
N LYS A 116 6.31 -10.10 -15.76
CA LYS A 116 7.76 -10.30 -15.75
C LYS A 116 8.21 -10.75 -14.37
N GLY A 117 8.35 -12.06 -14.20
CA GLY A 117 8.80 -12.69 -12.95
C GLY A 117 7.70 -12.96 -11.92
N LYS A 118 8.09 -13.28 -10.68
CA LYS A 118 7.17 -13.43 -9.53
C LYS A 118 6.86 -12.05 -8.93
N GLY A 119 5.88 -11.36 -9.50
CA GLY A 119 5.41 -10.06 -9.02
C GLY A 119 4.12 -10.14 -8.21
N LEU A 120 3.62 -8.98 -7.78
CA LEU A 120 2.38 -8.82 -7.02
C LEU A 120 1.16 -9.52 -7.66
N PHE A 121 1.09 -9.52 -8.99
CA PHE A 121 -0.03 -10.07 -9.76
C PHE A 121 0.16 -11.52 -10.19
N THR A 122 1.13 -12.24 -9.62
CA THR A 122 1.40 -13.65 -9.97
C THR A 122 0.17 -14.53 -9.73
N GLY A 123 -0.22 -15.32 -10.74
CA GLY A 123 -1.35 -16.25 -10.63
C GLY A 123 -2.72 -15.61 -10.79
N LEU A 124 -2.78 -14.32 -11.18
CA LEU A 124 -4.00 -13.63 -11.56
C LEU A 124 -4.14 -13.54 -13.09
N PRO A 125 -5.36 -13.31 -13.64
CA PRO A 125 -5.54 -13.09 -15.08
C PRO A 125 -4.81 -11.83 -15.54
N LYS A 126 -4.09 -11.87 -16.68
CA LYS A 126 -3.28 -10.76 -17.27
C LYS A 126 -3.99 -9.41 -17.49
N HIS A 127 -5.28 -9.36 -17.20
CA HIS A 127 -6.08 -8.16 -17.15
C HIS A 127 -6.98 -8.22 -15.91
N GLY A 128 -7.23 -7.06 -15.32
CA GLY A 128 -8.15 -6.89 -14.21
C GLY A 128 -9.08 -5.71 -14.44
N VAL A 129 -9.99 -5.52 -13.49
CA VAL A 129 -10.87 -4.35 -13.47
C VAL A 129 -10.47 -3.49 -12.28
N GLN A 130 -10.03 -2.26 -12.56
CA GLN A 130 -9.84 -1.25 -11.53
C GLN A 130 -11.14 -0.47 -11.34
N PHE A 131 -11.65 -0.46 -10.12
CA PHE A 131 -12.69 0.47 -9.73
C PHE A 131 -12.06 1.79 -9.30
N HIS A 132 -12.48 2.88 -9.92
CA HIS A 132 -12.18 4.21 -9.45
C HIS A 132 -12.98 4.43 -8.17
N PRO A 133 -12.31 4.74 -7.06
CA PRO A 133 -12.68 4.31 -5.72
C PRO A 133 -14.15 4.56 -5.38
N GLU A 134 -14.95 3.49 -5.37
CA GLU A 134 -16.14 3.31 -4.54
C GLU A 134 -15.90 2.04 -3.70
N SER A 135 -16.50 1.94 -2.51
CA SER A 135 -16.22 0.86 -1.56
C SER A 135 -16.75 -0.50 -2.04
N ILE A 136 -15.98 -1.21 -2.87
CA ILE A 136 -16.30 -2.54 -3.41
C ILE A 136 -15.17 -3.54 -3.08
N ILE A 137 -15.54 -4.75 -2.65
CA ILE A 137 -14.65 -5.90 -2.36
C ILE A 137 -14.58 -6.80 -3.60
N THR A 138 -13.39 -7.29 -3.99
CA THR A 138 -13.22 -8.28 -5.07
C THR A 138 -12.57 -9.57 -4.56
N SER A 139 -12.78 -10.68 -5.28
CA SER A 139 -12.15 -11.97 -4.97
C SER A 139 -10.63 -11.93 -5.14
N GLU A 140 -10.15 -11.22 -6.15
CA GLU A 140 -8.75 -11.16 -6.56
C GLU A 140 -7.91 -10.30 -5.60
N GLY A 141 -8.54 -9.34 -4.91
CA GLY A 141 -7.87 -8.47 -3.95
C GLY A 141 -7.14 -9.24 -2.84
N LYS A 142 -7.70 -10.39 -2.41
CA LYS A 142 -7.06 -11.25 -1.41
C LYS A 142 -5.78 -11.91 -1.92
N ILE A 143 -5.78 -12.34 -3.19
CA ILE A 143 -4.62 -12.97 -3.84
C ILE A 143 -3.48 -11.96 -3.99
N ILE A 144 -3.80 -10.72 -4.38
CA ILE A 144 -2.83 -9.61 -4.46
C ILE A 144 -2.13 -9.43 -3.11
N VAL A 145 -2.91 -9.35 -2.01
CA VAL A 145 -2.36 -9.20 -0.66
C VAL A 145 -1.48 -10.40 -0.29
N GLN A 146 -1.92 -11.62 -0.56
CA GLN A 146 -1.14 -12.84 -0.29
C GLN A 146 0.22 -12.83 -1.01
N ASN A 147 0.24 -12.47 -2.29
CA ASN A 147 1.48 -12.38 -3.06
C ASN A 147 2.43 -11.34 -2.49
N PHE A 148 1.90 -10.18 -2.07
CA PHE A 148 2.72 -9.14 -1.44
C PHE A 148 3.38 -9.62 -0.15
N LEU A 149 2.61 -10.27 0.73
CA LEU A 149 3.13 -10.82 1.99
C LEU A 149 4.24 -11.84 1.74
N LYS A 150 4.03 -12.74 0.77
CA LYS A 150 5.04 -13.73 0.39
C LYS A 150 6.36 -13.09 -0.10
N MET A 151 6.27 -12.02 -0.88
CA MET A 151 7.47 -11.30 -1.36
C MET A 151 8.27 -10.69 -0.19
N ILE A 152 7.60 -10.30 0.89
CA ILE A 152 8.27 -9.76 2.08
C ILE A 152 8.99 -10.88 2.83
N GLU A 153 8.31 -12.00 3.07
CA GLU A 153 8.91 -13.17 3.73
C GLU A 153 10.14 -13.69 2.97
N GLU A 154 10.08 -13.75 1.64
CA GLU A 154 11.21 -14.13 0.79
C GLU A 154 12.40 -13.16 0.95
N LYS A 155 12.14 -11.85 0.96
CA LYS A 155 13.18 -10.82 1.13
C LYS A 155 13.82 -10.85 2.53
N GLU A 156 13.04 -11.12 3.57
CA GLU A 156 13.57 -11.29 4.94
C GLU A 156 14.47 -12.52 5.06
N ALA A 157 14.07 -13.64 4.45
CA ALA A 157 14.87 -14.86 4.42
C ALA A 157 16.22 -14.67 3.71
N GLU A 158 16.26 -13.90 2.62
CA GLU A 158 17.49 -13.53 1.91
C GLU A 158 18.40 -12.61 2.74
N SER A 159 17.83 -11.77 3.60
CA SER A 159 18.57 -10.82 4.45
C SER A 159 19.24 -11.47 5.66
N THR A 160 18.91 -12.74 5.95
CA THR A 160 19.37 -13.49 7.14
C THR A 160 20.41 -14.57 6.80
N ASN A 161 20.76 -14.73 5.51
CA ASN A 161 21.83 -15.61 4.99
C ASN A 161 23.04 -14.80 4.55
#